data_AF-A0A535XR84-F1
#
_entry.id   AF-A0A535XR84-F1
#
_cell.length_a   1.000
_cell.length_b   1.000
_cell.length_c   1.000
_cell.angle_alpha   90.00
_cell.angle_beta   90.00
_cell.angle_gamma   90.00
#
_symmetry.space_group_name_H-M   'P 1'
#
loop_
_entity.id
_entity.type
_entity.pdbx_description
1 polymer ?
#
loop_
_entity_poly.entity_id
_entity_poly.type
_entity_poly.pdbx_seq_one_letter_code
_entity_poly.pdbx_strand_id
1 'polypeptide(L)'
;MRGIVQWSGRLRGVAPVAVVLALVFVVPPSLTTLAQVVPPPPAPPAAQAVPVIGEIERLTLNTPGDVWSGGTIVVGGQSIIIPRNLLIDFPANRLTLQQTFAQAPAACVATGESGLAKLDTCNTLGHGGQATIAANRTSSGNVIAGDVFFQKGIETIRGNVTYINYAEGYYRLDGNPNDATTGVMVRLNDPTARHSVQLGAGCAGGPNCSPDPRFTEDPDNYTEAFETGYPMCIPSTAPRTFTDVLNLSGAPSAQLTARANPDGSGDLLCPTTNRPAPITAALLADSAVVLADDSRRLAPLQLGDSVLEMGNFETVNGVRFLSAWSTHVGVKIETRVAPGQPDYMTIDRMFIDAPAFQRQR
;
A
#
# COMPACT_ATOMS: atom_id res chain seq x y z
N MET A 1 41.19 37.42 42.60
CA MET A 1 42.10 36.36 42.11
C MET A 1 42.58 36.73 40.72
N ARG A 2 43.90 36.82 40.58
CA ARG A 2 44.76 36.92 39.39
C ARG A 2 44.37 37.89 38.25
N GLY A 3 45.12 38.99 38.20
CA GLY A 3 45.32 39.83 37.01
C GLY A 3 46.71 40.51 37.04
N ILE A 4 47.19 40.81 35.83
CA ILE A 4 48.09 41.93 35.45
C ILE A 4 49.63 41.71 35.50
N VAL A 5 50.18 41.52 34.28
CA VAL A 5 51.27 42.25 33.58
C VAL A 5 52.24 43.11 34.40
N GLN A 6 53.56 42.91 34.26
CA GLN A 6 54.51 43.94 33.75
C GLN A 6 55.98 43.48 33.61
N TRP A 7 56.63 44.17 32.66
CA TRP A 7 58.00 44.09 32.13
C TRP A 7 59.10 44.69 33.02
N SER A 8 60.34 44.19 32.86
CA SER A 8 61.63 44.92 32.84
C SER A 8 62.72 43.90 32.42
N GLY A 9 63.77 44.12 31.63
CA GLY A 9 64.45 45.30 31.11
C GLY A 9 65.93 45.24 31.51
N ARG A 10 66.89 45.00 30.59
CA ARG A 10 68.24 45.62 30.57
C ARG A 10 69.11 45.24 29.36
N LEU A 11 69.78 46.28 28.84
CA LEU A 11 70.72 46.37 27.71
C LEU A 11 72.18 46.06 28.08
N ARG A 12 73.05 45.74 27.10
CA ARG A 12 74.25 46.53 26.67
C ARG A 12 75.25 45.75 25.77
N GLY A 13 75.91 46.48 24.85
CA GLY A 13 77.15 46.12 24.09
C GLY A 13 76.88 45.90 22.58
N VAL A 14 77.08 46.83 21.63
CA VAL A 14 78.24 47.60 21.09
C VAL A 14 79.17 46.81 20.10
N ALA A 15 78.93 47.07 18.79
CA ALA A 15 79.84 47.23 17.62
C ALA A 15 80.60 46.02 17.00
N PRO A 16 81.11 46.08 15.73
CA PRO A 16 80.97 47.10 14.66
C PRO A 16 80.60 46.59 13.24
N VAL A 17 80.03 47.55 12.49
CA VAL A 17 80.12 47.88 11.06
C VAL A 17 81.11 47.09 10.17
N ALA A 18 80.60 46.59 9.04
CA ALA A 18 81.35 46.46 7.79
C ALA A 18 80.47 46.92 6.62
N VAL A 19 80.95 47.93 5.90
CA VAL A 19 80.35 48.52 4.70
C VAL A 19 80.86 47.74 3.48
N VAL A 20 79.96 47.25 2.61
CA VAL A 20 80.31 46.96 1.22
C VAL A 20 79.22 47.50 0.29
N LEU A 21 79.71 48.19 -0.74
CA LEU A 21 79.04 49.02 -1.73
C LEU A 21 78.08 48.25 -2.65
N ALA A 22 77.15 49.05 -3.20
CA ALA A 22 76.05 48.72 -4.08
C ALA A 22 76.44 48.17 -5.47
N LEU A 23 75.59 47.29 -6.00
CA LEU A 23 75.32 47.18 -7.42
C LEU A 23 73.80 47.04 -7.63
N VAL A 24 73.21 48.10 -8.17
CA VAL A 24 71.80 48.20 -8.55
C VAL A 24 71.64 47.55 -9.92
N PHE A 25 71.01 46.38 -9.98
CA PHE A 25 70.45 45.83 -11.22
C PHE A 25 68.98 46.23 -11.31
N VAL A 26 68.68 47.17 -12.21
CA VAL A 26 67.30 47.49 -12.59
C VAL A 26 66.79 46.36 -13.49
N VAL A 27 66.02 45.45 -12.91
CA VAL A 27 65.26 44.44 -13.65
C VAL A 27 63.90 45.05 -14.00
N PRO A 28 63.47 45.08 -15.27
CA PRO A 28 62.13 45.55 -15.62
C PRO A 28 61.07 44.62 -15.02
N PRO A 29 59.93 45.12 -14.53
CA PRO A 29 58.86 44.26 -14.05
C PRO A 29 58.23 43.52 -15.24
N SER A 30 58.56 42.23 -15.37
CA SER A 30 57.81 41.31 -16.20
C SER A 30 56.38 41.22 -15.66
N LEU A 31 55.43 41.84 -16.35
CA LEU A 31 54.00 41.61 -16.14
C LEU A 31 53.68 40.17 -16.56
N THR A 32 53.82 39.23 -15.63
CA THR A 32 53.20 37.91 -15.74
C THR A 32 51.71 38.06 -15.49
N THR A 33 50.93 38.23 -16.55
CA THR A 33 49.49 37.95 -16.50
C THR A 33 49.32 36.46 -16.20
N LEU A 34 49.10 36.13 -14.93
CA LEU A 34 48.52 34.85 -14.56
C LEU A 34 47.09 34.87 -15.12
N ALA A 35 46.88 34.21 -16.25
CA ALA A 35 45.54 33.82 -16.65
C ALA A 35 44.99 32.96 -15.51
N GLN A 36 44.08 33.51 -14.70
CA GLN A 36 43.28 32.71 -13.80
C GLN A 36 42.46 31.77 -14.69
N VAL A 37 42.89 30.52 -14.78
CA VAL A 37 42.06 29.45 -15.34
C VAL A 37 40.83 29.40 -14.45
N VAL A 38 39.74 30.02 -14.92
CA VAL A 38 38.42 29.84 -14.31
C VAL A 38 38.20 28.33 -14.31
N PRO A 39 38.05 27.68 -13.14
CA PRO A 39 37.76 26.25 -13.12
C PRO A 39 36.54 26.02 -14.02
N PRO A 40 36.55 24.98 -14.87
CA PRO A 40 35.41 24.70 -15.72
C PRO A 40 34.17 24.67 -14.83
N PRO A 41 33.04 25.25 -15.28
CA PRO A 41 31.81 25.21 -14.51
C PRO A 41 31.56 23.75 -14.09
N PRO A 42 31.18 23.49 -12.82
CA PRO A 42 30.95 22.14 -12.35
C PRO A 42 30.07 21.41 -13.36
N ALA A 43 30.50 20.20 -13.74
CA ALA A 43 29.77 19.40 -14.70
C ALA A 43 28.30 19.34 -14.27
N PRO A 44 27.33 19.45 -15.23
CA PRO A 44 25.92 19.32 -14.90
C PRO A 44 25.73 18.07 -14.05
N PRO A 45 24.92 18.14 -12.98
CA PRO A 45 24.63 16.96 -12.17
C PRO A 45 24.30 15.78 -13.08
N ALA A 46 25.02 14.67 -12.93
CA ALA A 46 24.74 13.49 -13.73
C ALA A 46 23.33 13.01 -13.41
N ALA A 47 22.64 12.46 -14.41
CA ALA A 47 21.38 11.80 -14.14
C ALA A 47 21.62 10.67 -13.14
N GLN A 48 20.81 10.62 -12.08
CA GLN A 48 21.01 9.69 -10.97
C GLN A 48 19.66 9.13 -10.51
N ALA A 49 19.65 7.85 -10.17
CA ALA A 49 18.52 7.22 -9.49
C ALA A 49 18.32 7.83 -8.09
N VAL A 50 17.07 8.11 -7.74
CA VAL A 50 16.64 8.69 -6.47
C VAL A 50 15.53 7.80 -5.90
N PRO A 51 15.84 6.84 -5.03
CA PRO A 51 14.81 6.16 -4.25
C PRO A 51 14.26 7.12 -3.19
N VAL A 52 12.94 7.26 -3.11
CA VAL A 52 12.25 8.10 -2.12
C VAL A 52 11.24 7.23 -1.38
N ILE A 53 11.31 7.22 -0.05
CA ILE A 53 10.35 6.53 0.81
C ILE A 53 9.94 7.49 1.92
N GLY A 54 8.65 7.61 2.18
CA GLY A 54 8.17 8.35 3.33
C GLY A 54 6.70 8.74 3.24
N GLU A 55 6.29 9.53 4.23
CA GLU A 55 4.94 10.07 4.32
C GLU A 55 4.68 11.08 3.19
N ILE A 56 3.50 11.00 2.59
CA ILE A 56 3.05 11.93 1.55
C ILE A 56 2.70 13.25 2.23
N GLU A 57 3.49 14.28 1.98
CA GLU A 57 3.28 15.61 2.56
C GLU A 57 2.28 16.41 1.72
N ARG A 58 2.43 16.36 0.39
CA ARG A 58 1.56 17.03 -0.59
C ARG A 58 1.39 16.14 -1.81
N LEU A 59 0.20 16.13 -2.39
CA LEU A 59 -0.07 15.49 -3.66
C LEU A 59 -0.96 16.41 -4.48
N THR A 60 -0.62 16.62 -5.74
CA THR A 60 -1.35 17.55 -6.62
C THR A 60 -1.58 16.91 -7.98
N LEU A 61 -2.70 17.27 -8.60
CA LEU A 61 -3.11 16.82 -9.91
C LEU A 61 -3.13 18.01 -10.88
N ASN A 62 -2.42 17.91 -12.00
CA ASN A 62 -2.28 19.05 -12.91
C ASN A 62 -3.58 19.37 -13.67
N THR A 63 -4.34 18.35 -14.07
CA THR A 63 -5.55 18.52 -14.88
C THR A 63 -6.63 17.54 -14.43
N PRO A 64 -7.54 17.94 -13.51
CA PRO A 64 -8.52 17.03 -12.91
C PRO A 64 -9.46 16.31 -13.87
N GLY A 65 -9.79 16.94 -15.01
CA GLY A 65 -10.65 16.37 -16.04
C GLY A 65 -9.97 15.35 -16.97
N ASP A 66 -8.68 15.07 -16.76
CA ASP A 66 -7.90 14.22 -17.63
C ASP A 66 -7.41 12.98 -16.89
N VAL A 67 -7.98 11.82 -17.22
CA VAL A 67 -7.69 10.54 -16.55
C VAL A 67 -6.19 10.19 -16.59
N TRP A 68 -5.45 10.67 -17.59
CA TRP A 68 -4.02 10.38 -17.71
C TRP A 68 -3.12 11.48 -17.12
N SER A 69 -3.70 12.50 -16.47
CA SER A 69 -2.96 13.64 -15.95
C SER A 69 -1.79 13.23 -15.06
N GLY A 70 -0.68 13.94 -15.20
CA GLY A 70 0.41 13.91 -14.24
C GLY A 70 0.15 14.86 -13.06
N GLY A 71 1.18 15.07 -12.25
CA GLY A 71 1.09 15.89 -11.06
C GLY A 71 2.42 16.09 -10.36
N THR A 72 2.35 16.59 -9.12
CA THR A 72 3.52 16.72 -8.25
C THR A 72 3.22 16.11 -6.89
N ILE A 73 4.19 15.40 -6.33
CA ILE A 73 4.15 14.84 -4.99
C ILE A 73 5.32 15.38 -4.17
N VAL A 74 5.12 15.60 -2.88
CA VAL A 74 6.18 15.91 -1.91
C VAL A 74 6.26 14.79 -0.90
N VAL A 75 7.44 14.19 -0.77
CA VAL A 75 7.75 13.11 0.19
C VAL A 75 9.11 13.41 0.81
N GLY A 76 9.20 13.43 2.14
CA GLY A 76 10.44 13.73 2.86
C GLY A 76 11.05 15.09 2.48
N GLY A 77 10.21 16.10 2.24
CA GLY A 77 10.59 17.43 1.77
C GLY A 77 11.07 17.51 0.31
N GLN A 78 11.13 16.40 -0.42
CA GLN A 78 11.54 16.38 -1.83
C GLN A 78 10.33 16.50 -2.74
N SER A 79 10.36 17.45 -3.68
CA SER A 79 9.35 17.58 -4.73
C SER A 79 9.69 16.65 -5.91
N ILE A 80 8.75 15.79 -6.28
CA ILE A 80 8.85 14.82 -7.36
C ILE A 80 7.72 15.05 -8.37
N ILE A 81 8.08 15.05 -9.65
CA ILE A 81 7.13 15.10 -10.76
C ILE A 81 6.59 13.69 -10.99
N ILE A 82 5.26 13.55 -10.99
CA ILE A 82 4.57 12.36 -11.47
C ILE A 82 4.23 12.61 -12.95
N PRO A 83 4.86 11.89 -13.89
CA PRO A 83 4.56 12.04 -15.31
C PRO A 83 3.11 11.73 -15.64
N ARG A 84 2.64 12.32 -16.74
CA ARG A 84 1.43 11.89 -17.42
C ARG A 84 1.53 10.39 -17.79
N ASN A 85 0.40 9.69 -17.77
CA ASN A 85 0.28 8.26 -18.10
C ASN A 85 0.98 7.29 -17.13
N LEU A 86 1.61 7.78 -16.05
CA LEU A 86 2.15 6.88 -15.04
C LEU A 86 0.99 6.25 -14.26
N LEU A 87 1.02 4.92 -14.16
CA LEU A 87 0.17 4.17 -13.25
C LEU A 87 0.85 4.08 -11.89
N ILE A 88 0.05 4.22 -10.85
CA ILE A 88 0.44 4.18 -9.45
C ILE A 88 -0.04 2.87 -8.86
N ASP A 89 0.88 2.16 -8.23
CA ASP A 89 0.58 0.93 -7.53
C ASP A 89 0.01 1.20 -6.13
N PHE A 90 -0.97 0.38 -5.78
CA PHE A 90 -1.55 0.20 -4.45
C PHE A 90 -1.43 -1.29 -4.10
N PRO A 91 -1.67 -1.72 -2.86
CA PRO A 91 -1.42 -3.11 -2.46
C PRO A 91 -2.02 -4.17 -3.40
N ALA A 92 -3.26 -3.98 -3.84
CA ALA A 92 -3.95 -4.87 -4.78
C ALA A 92 -4.74 -4.10 -5.86
N ASN A 93 -4.31 -2.88 -6.18
CA ASN A 93 -4.94 -2.05 -7.19
C ASN A 93 -3.90 -1.22 -7.93
N ARG A 94 -4.22 -0.76 -9.14
CA ARG A 94 -3.35 0.10 -9.96
C ARG A 94 -4.19 1.18 -10.60
N LEU A 95 -3.88 2.43 -10.29
CA LEU A 95 -4.67 3.59 -10.68
C LEU A 95 -3.82 4.64 -11.37
N THR A 96 -4.41 5.41 -12.27
CA THR A 96 -3.80 6.68 -12.69
C THR A 96 -3.80 7.68 -11.53
N LEU A 97 -2.94 8.70 -11.60
CA LEU A 97 -2.97 9.77 -10.60
C LEU A 97 -4.34 10.45 -10.52
N GLN A 98 -5.04 10.65 -11.64
CA GLN A 98 -6.38 11.24 -11.63
C GLN A 98 -7.38 10.35 -10.89
N GLN A 99 -7.36 9.04 -11.13
CA GLN A 99 -8.25 8.10 -10.44
C GLN A 99 -7.97 8.07 -8.94
N THR A 100 -6.72 8.24 -8.49
CA THR A 100 -6.38 8.37 -7.07
C THR A 100 -7.12 9.52 -6.39
N PHE A 101 -7.38 10.63 -7.09
CA PHE A 101 -8.19 11.74 -6.58
C PHE A 101 -9.69 11.46 -6.73
N ALA A 102 -10.11 10.92 -7.88
CA ALA A 102 -11.53 10.66 -8.16
C ALA A 102 -12.14 9.58 -7.26
N GLN A 103 -11.34 8.63 -6.79
CA GLN A 103 -11.75 7.53 -5.92
C GLN A 103 -11.40 7.78 -4.43
N ALA A 104 -10.94 8.99 -4.08
CA ALA A 104 -10.69 9.34 -2.69
C ALA A 104 -12.00 9.29 -1.86
N PRO A 105 -11.90 9.25 -0.52
CA PRO A 105 -13.07 9.40 0.35
C PRO A 105 -13.90 10.63 -0.03
N ALA A 106 -15.23 10.54 0.09
CA ALA A 106 -16.16 11.55 -0.43
C ALA A 106 -15.85 12.99 0.03
N ALA A 107 -15.37 13.15 1.27
CA ALA A 107 -14.96 14.44 1.82
C ALA A 107 -13.77 15.05 1.06
N CYS A 108 -12.82 14.22 0.60
CA CYS A 108 -11.65 14.63 -0.16
C CYS A 108 -11.98 14.93 -1.62
N VAL A 109 -12.87 14.14 -2.22
CA VAL A 109 -13.39 14.43 -3.57
C VAL A 109 -14.06 15.81 -3.59
N ALA A 110 -14.82 16.16 -2.54
CA ALA A 110 -15.49 17.46 -2.43
C ALA A 110 -14.52 18.65 -2.36
N THR A 111 -13.30 18.46 -1.86
CA THR A 111 -12.25 19.49 -1.79
C THR A 111 -11.25 19.41 -2.96
N GLY A 112 -11.38 18.42 -3.85
CA GLY A 112 -10.43 18.18 -4.94
C GLY A 112 -9.07 17.66 -4.44
N GLU A 113 -9.07 17.01 -3.28
CA GLU A 113 -7.88 16.51 -2.60
C GLU A 113 -7.79 14.98 -2.67
N SER A 114 -6.61 14.44 -2.41
CA SER A 114 -6.39 13.00 -2.46
C SER A 114 -6.83 12.28 -1.19
N GLY A 115 -6.84 12.95 -0.04
CA GLY A 115 -6.94 12.33 1.28
C GLY A 115 -5.71 11.49 1.67
N LEU A 116 -4.69 11.43 0.83
CA LEU A 116 -3.44 10.72 1.09
C LEU A 116 -2.34 11.66 1.56
N ALA A 117 -2.40 12.94 1.20
CA ALA A 117 -1.42 13.90 1.67
C ALA A 117 -1.74 14.37 3.08
N LYS A 118 -0.69 14.58 3.88
CA LYS A 118 -0.76 15.15 5.22
C LYS A 118 -1.41 16.53 5.24
N LEU A 119 -1.18 17.32 4.18
CA LEU A 119 -1.70 18.68 4.06
C LEU A 119 -3.05 18.77 3.34
N ASP A 120 -3.68 17.64 3.00
CA ASP A 120 -5.05 17.64 2.51
C ASP A 120 -5.98 18.04 3.67
N THR A 121 -6.82 19.05 3.47
CA THR A 121 -7.74 19.55 4.50
C THR A 121 -8.79 18.52 4.91
N CYS A 122 -9.16 17.62 4.00
CA CYS A 122 -10.04 16.48 4.30
C CYS A 122 -9.38 15.40 5.18
N ASN A 123 -8.04 15.37 5.28
CA ASN A 123 -7.32 14.37 6.05
C ASN A 123 -7.23 14.79 7.52
N THR A 124 -8.23 14.38 8.31
CA THR A 124 -8.32 14.72 9.73
C THR A 124 -7.38 13.93 10.64
N LEU A 125 -6.69 12.91 10.12
CA LEU A 125 -5.79 12.06 10.91
C LEU A 125 -4.44 12.72 11.18
N GLY A 126 -4.09 13.79 10.44
CA GLY A 126 -2.83 14.51 10.59
C GLY A 126 -1.59 13.72 10.13
N HIS A 127 -1.81 12.56 9.51
CA HIS A 127 -0.80 11.70 8.92
C HIS A 127 -1.15 11.41 7.46
N GLY A 128 -0.17 11.56 6.57
CA GLY A 128 -0.27 11.14 5.18
C GLY A 128 -0.13 9.62 5.01
N GLY A 129 -0.55 9.13 3.86
CA GLY A 129 -0.18 7.79 3.39
C GLY A 129 1.33 7.68 3.21
N GLN A 130 1.83 6.47 3.01
CA GLN A 130 3.22 6.19 2.67
C GLN A 130 3.37 6.09 1.17
N ALA A 131 4.45 6.67 0.64
CA ALA A 131 4.87 6.52 -0.73
C ALA A 131 6.24 5.86 -0.81
N THR A 132 6.39 4.91 -1.72
CA THR A 132 7.68 4.39 -2.20
C THR A 132 7.80 4.75 -3.67
N ILE A 133 8.87 5.45 -4.05
CA ILE A 133 9.04 6.03 -5.38
C ILE A 133 10.43 5.70 -5.90
N ALA A 134 10.50 5.11 -7.09
CA ALA A 134 11.73 5.07 -7.87
C ALA A 134 11.73 6.24 -8.85
N ALA A 135 12.62 7.21 -8.63
CA ALA A 135 12.72 8.40 -9.47
C ALA A 135 14.10 8.54 -10.11
N ASN A 136 14.19 9.37 -11.14
CA ASN A 136 15.45 9.84 -11.71
C ASN A 136 15.55 11.35 -11.57
N ARG A 137 16.72 11.81 -11.12
CA ARG A 137 17.08 13.22 -11.19
C ARG A 137 17.66 13.52 -12.56
N THR A 138 17.12 14.51 -13.25
CA THR A 138 17.65 15.05 -14.50
C THR A 138 18.84 15.97 -14.24
N SER A 139 19.63 16.27 -15.27
CA SER A 139 20.74 17.22 -15.16
C SER A 139 20.31 18.66 -14.85
N SER A 140 19.06 19.02 -15.17
CA SER A 140 18.43 20.28 -14.76
C SER A 140 17.93 20.27 -13.31
N GLY A 141 18.08 19.15 -12.59
CA GLY A 141 17.71 19.01 -11.19
C GLY A 141 16.28 18.55 -10.93
N ASN A 142 15.45 18.38 -11.97
CA ASN A 142 14.09 17.85 -11.81
C ASN A 142 14.14 16.39 -11.38
N VAL A 143 13.30 16.01 -10.43
CA VAL A 143 13.15 14.63 -9.96
C VAL A 143 11.86 14.09 -10.55
N ILE A 144 11.94 13.02 -11.32
CA ILE A 144 10.82 12.49 -12.10
C ILE A 144 10.60 11.03 -11.70
N ALA A 145 9.40 10.70 -11.27
CA ALA A 145 9.03 9.34 -10.92
C ALA A 145 8.99 8.43 -12.17
N GLY A 146 9.58 7.25 -12.07
CA GLY A 146 9.39 6.15 -13.02
C GLY A 146 8.47 5.06 -12.47
N ASP A 147 8.35 4.97 -11.14
CA ASP A 147 7.47 4.05 -10.42
C ASP A 147 7.01 4.70 -9.10
N VAL A 148 5.76 4.46 -8.70
CA VAL A 148 5.16 5.01 -7.48
C VAL A 148 4.24 3.96 -6.88
N PHE A 149 4.43 3.69 -5.59
CA PHE A 149 3.60 2.82 -4.79
C PHE A 149 3.04 3.59 -3.59
N PHE A 150 1.72 3.55 -3.39
CA PHE A 150 1.02 4.16 -2.26
C PHE A 150 0.45 3.11 -1.31
N GLN A 151 0.61 3.35 -0.01
CA GLN A 151 0.04 2.53 1.06
C GLN A 151 -0.51 3.41 2.18
N LYS A 152 -1.43 2.86 2.97
CA LYS A 152 -1.91 3.40 4.24
C LYS A 152 -1.81 2.31 5.30
N GLY A 153 -1.55 2.70 6.55
CA GLY A 153 -1.59 1.84 7.75
C GLY A 153 -1.17 0.40 7.46
N ILE A 154 0.13 0.15 7.33
CA ILE A 154 0.66 -1.14 6.85
C ILE A 154 0.52 -2.17 7.98
N GLU A 155 -0.70 -2.65 8.18
CA GLU A 155 -1.01 -3.61 9.22
C GLU A 155 -1.01 -5.02 8.68
N THR A 156 -0.35 -5.90 9.41
CA THR A 156 -0.38 -7.34 9.19
C THR A 156 -0.72 -7.98 10.51
N ILE A 157 -1.88 -8.64 10.58
CA ILE A 157 -2.34 -9.32 11.79
C ILE A 157 -2.57 -10.79 11.48
N ARG A 158 -2.28 -11.65 12.45
CA ARG A 158 -2.59 -13.08 12.38
C ARG A 158 -3.42 -13.42 13.60
N GLY A 159 -4.46 -14.21 13.41
CA GLY A 159 -5.33 -14.64 14.50
C GLY A 159 -6.28 -15.75 14.07
N ASN A 160 -7.12 -16.19 15.00
CA ASN A 160 -8.16 -17.16 14.75
C ASN A 160 -9.53 -16.47 14.64
N VAL A 161 -10.34 -16.89 13.68
CA VAL A 161 -11.72 -16.43 13.51
C VAL A 161 -12.56 -16.90 14.69
N THR A 162 -13.03 -15.96 15.50
CA THR A 162 -13.77 -16.24 16.74
C THR A 162 -15.24 -15.87 16.65
N TYR A 163 -15.61 -15.03 15.68
CA TYR A 163 -16.99 -14.65 15.40
C TYR A 163 -17.14 -14.25 13.93
N ILE A 164 -18.27 -14.58 13.31
CA ILE A 164 -18.64 -14.15 11.96
C ILE A 164 -20.06 -13.57 12.02
N ASN A 165 -20.24 -12.39 11.45
CA ASN A 165 -21.56 -11.76 11.30
C ASN A 165 -22.03 -11.90 9.85
N TYR A 166 -22.85 -12.91 9.58
CA TYR A 166 -23.42 -13.14 8.25
C TYR A 166 -24.50 -12.12 7.85
N ALA A 167 -24.95 -11.24 8.75
CA ALA A 167 -25.88 -10.16 8.40
C ALA A 167 -25.15 -8.90 7.94
N GLU A 168 -23.98 -8.64 8.50
CA GLU A 168 -23.21 -7.41 8.29
C GLU A 168 -21.90 -7.61 7.50
N GLY A 169 -21.51 -8.85 7.23
CA GLY A 169 -20.40 -9.19 6.32
C GLY A 169 -19.00 -8.99 6.90
N TYR A 170 -18.85 -9.05 8.22
CA TYR A 170 -17.56 -8.92 8.92
C TYR A 170 -17.29 -10.14 9.81
N TYR A 171 -16.04 -10.29 10.25
CA TYR A 171 -15.65 -11.28 11.25
C TYR A 171 -14.74 -10.67 12.29
N ARG A 172 -14.42 -11.46 13.34
CA ARG A 172 -13.52 -11.04 14.40
C ARG A 172 -12.43 -12.07 14.69
N LEU A 173 -11.25 -11.54 15.01
CA LEU A 173 -10.07 -12.31 15.36
C LEU A 173 -9.77 -12.24 16.85
N ASP A 174 -9.43 -13.40 17.43
CA ASP A 174 -8.93 -13.55 18.81
C ASP A 174 -9.80 -12.88 19.88
N GLY A 175 -11.12 -12.90 19.70
CA GLY A 175 -12.10 -12.54 20.71
C GLY A 175 -12.58 -13.74 21.54
N ASN A 176 -13.57 -13.52 22.39
CA ASN A 176 -14.33 -14.60 22.99
C ASN A 176 -15.13 -15.33 21.89
N PRO A 177 -15.15 -16.67 21.86
CA PRO A 177 -15.89 -17.41 20.84
C PRO A 177 -17.35 -16.99 20.76
N ASN A 178 -17.81 -16.70 19.55
CA ASN A 178 -19.16 -16.24 19.19
C ASN A 178 -19.60 -14.90 19.82
N ASP A 179 -18.66 -14.07 20.28
CA ASP A 179 -18.95 -12.74 20.84
C ASP A 179 -18.65 -11.62 19.83
N ALA A 180 -19.69 -10.88 19.45
CA ALA A 180 -19.61 -9.79 18.48
C ALA A 180 -18.91 -8.52 19.01
N THR A 181 -18.48 -8.50 20.28
CA THR A 181 -17.94 -7.30 20.94
C THR A 181 -16.46 -7.38 21.31
N THR A 182 -15.85 -8.56 21.22
CA THR A 182 -14.45 -8.79 21.62
C THR A 182 -13.59 -9.21 20.44
N GLY A 183 -12.27 -9.05 20.53
CA GLY A 183 -11.35 -9.31 19.41
C GLY A 183 -11.30 -8.18 18.37
N VAL A 184 -10.44 -8.34 17.36
CA VAL A 184 -10.25 -7.37 16.27
C VAL A 184 -11.32 -7.59 15.21
N MET A 185 -12.12 -6.57 14.92
CA MET A 185 -13.06 -6.60 13.79
C MET A 185 -12.30 -6.45 12.48
N VAL A 186 -12.60 -7.33 11.52
CA VAL A 186 -12.09 -7.29 10.15
C VAL A 186 -13.26 -7.15 9.19
N ARG A 187 -13.15 -6.16 8.30
CA ARG A 187 -14.01 -5.97 7.14
C ARG A 187 -13.15 -6.03 5.90
N LEU A 188 -13.64 -6.72 4.88
CA LEU A 188 -12.98 -6.74 3.59
C LEU A 188 -13.12 -5.38 2.92
N ASN A 189 -12.13 -4.93 2.18
CA ASN A 189 -12.22 -3.73 1.37
C ASN A 189 -12.68 -4.15 -0.03
N ASP A 190 -13.92 -4.65 -0.07
CA ASP A 190 -14.59 -5.29 -1.19
C ASP A 190 -15.66 -4.37 -1.81
N PRO A 191 -15.31 -3.33 -2.58
CA PRO A 191 -16.26 -2.40 -3.14
C PRO A 191 -17.20 -3.05 -4.16
N THR A 192 -16.83 -4.23 -4.68
CA THR A 192 -17.60 -4.98 -5.67
C THR A 192 -18.57 -6.01 -5.08
N ALA A 193 -18.50 -6.24 -3.76
CA ALA A 193 -19.25 -7.25 -3.02
C ALA A 193 -19.02 -8.69 -3.55
N ARG A 194 -17.81 -8.97 -4.04
CA ARG A 194 -17.44 -10.29 -4.56
C ARG A 194 -17.26 -11.32 -3.44
N HIS A 195 -16.60 -10.94 -2.36
CA HIS A 195 -16.24 -11.81 -1.24
C HIS A 195 -17.21 -11.68 -0.07
N SER A 196 -17.78 -10.49 0.17
CA SER A 196 -18.82 -10.33 1.18
C SER A 196 -19.83 -9.22 0.85
N VAL A 197 -21.05 -9.37 1.37
CA VAL A 197 -22.02 -8.26 1.41
C VAL A 197 -21.92 -7.60 2.76
N GLN A 198 -21.63 -6.30 2.75
CA GLN A 198 -21.33 -5.57 3.96
C GLN A 198 -22.39 -4.52 4.26
N LEU A 199 -22.80 -4.47 5.52
CA LEU A 199 -23.82 -3.56 6.06
C LEU A 199 -23.49 -3.26 7.53
N GLY A 200 -24.16 -2.29 8.16
CA GLY A 200 -24.13 -2.14 9.62
C GLY A 200 -22.86 -1.50 10.21
N ALA A 201 -22.30 -2.09 11.27
CA ALA A 201 -21.29 -1.46 12.14
C ALA A 201 -19.99 -1.13 11.40
N GLY A 202 -19.58 0.14 11.36
CA GLY A 202 -18.40 0.57 10.59
C GLY A 202 -18.69 0.85 9.11
N CYS A 203 -19.97 0.87 8.71
CA CYS A 203 -20.38 1.30 7.38
C CYS A 203 -20.87 2.77 7.41
N ALA A 204 -20.22 3.66 6.65
CA ALA A 204 -20.65 5.07 6.53
C ALA A 204 -20.29 5.71 5.19
N GLY A 205 -20.64 5.03 4.09
CA GLY A 205 -20.32 5.45 2.73
C GLY A 205 -19.33 4.53 2.05
N GLY A 206 -19.02 4.84 0.79
CA GLY A 206 -18.24 3.97 -0.09
C GLY A 206 -19.06 2.79 -0.64
N PRO A 207 -18.66 2.21 -1.79
CA PRO A 207 -19.32 1.01 -2.32
C PRO A 207 -19.18 -0.17 -1.34
N ASN A 208 -20.26 -0.91 -1.08
CA ASN A 208 -20.27 -2.07 -0.16
C ASN A 208 -19.54 -1.82 1.19
N CYS A 209 -19.72 -0.65 1.80
CA CYS A 209 -19.07 -0.25 3.05
C CYS A 209 -17.54 -0.23 3.03
N SER A 210 -16.92 -0.22 1.85
CA SER A 210 -15.48 -0.09 1.65
C SER A 210 -15.05 1.35 1.93
N PRO A 211 -14.23 1.60 2.97
CA PRO A 211 -13.92 2.96 3.41
C PRO A 211 -13.07 3.74 2.40
N ASP A 212 -12.21 3.04 1.65
CA ASP A 212 -11.39 3.61 0.59
C ASP A 212 -11.14 2.58 -0.52
N PRO A 213 -11.85 2.68 -1.67
CA PRO A 213 -11.77 1.69 -2.75
C PRO A 213 -10.42 1.68 -3.48
N ARG A 214 -9.50 2.59 -3.17
CA ARG A 214 -8.14 2.58 -3.73
C ARG A 214 -7.27 1.51 -3.07
N PHE A 215 -7.54 1.20 -1.81
CA PHE A 215 -6.88 0.15 -1.03
C PHE A 215 -7.73 -1.13 -0.99
N THR A 216 -8.43 -1.42 -2.08
CA THR A 216 -9.30 -2.58 -2.24
C THR A 216 -8.50 -3.87 -2.39
N GLU A 217 -9.14 -5.00 -2.13
CA GLU A 217 -8.72 -6.31 -2.63
C GLU A 217 -8.70 -6.40 -4.17
N ASP A 218 -7.99 -7.39 -4.72
CA ASP A 218 -8.08 -7.71 -6.14
C ASP A 218 -9.14 -8.82 -6.33
N PRO A 219 -10.31 -8.49 -6.92
CA PRO A 219 -11.39 -9.45 -7.08
C PRO A 219 -11.17 -10.44 -8.23
N ASP A 220 -10.20 -10.21 -9.12
CA ASP A 220 -9.95 -11.07 -10.30
C ASP A 220 -8.66 -11.88 -10.16
N ASN A 221 -7.67 -11.37 -9.43
CA ASN A 221 -6.54 -12.11 -8.89
C ASN A 221 -6.63 -12.13 -7.35
N TYR A 222 -7.51 -12.99 -6.86
CA TYR A 222 -7.96 -13.06 -5.48
C TYR A 222 -6.86 -12.87 -4.43
N THR A 223 -6.91 -11.72 -3.76
CA THR A 223 -6.12 -11.46 -2.53
C THR A 223 -6.87 -11.88 -1.26
N GLU A 224 -8.16 -12.16 -1.39
CA GLU A 224 -9.02 -12.78 -0.39
C GLU A 224 -9.14 -14.28 -0.69
N ALA A 225 -8.21 -15.08 -0.16
CA ALA A 225 -8.05 -16.47 -0.56
C ALA A 225 -7.60 -17.41 0.56
N PHE A 226 -7.80 -18.70 0.32
CA PHE A 226 -7.18 -19.78 1.08
C PHE A 226 -5.70 -19.94 0.70
N GLU A 227 -4.93 -20.69 1.50
CA GLU A 227 -3.49 -20.91 1.28
C GLU A 227 -3.16 -21.45 -0.12
N THR A 228 -4.11 -22.16 -0.75
CA THR A 228 -3.98 -22.70 -2.11
C THR A 228 -4.34 -21.72 -3.23
N GLY A 229 -4.80 -20.51 -2.89
CA GLY A 229 -5.34 -19.53 -3.84
C GLY A 229 -6.82 -19.70 -4.17
N TYR A 230 -7.47 -20.71 -3.60
CA TYR A 230 -8.91 -20.87 -3.74
C TYR A 230 -9.62 -19.64 -3.13
N PRO A 231 -10.57 -19.00 -3.81
CA PRO A 231 -11.11 -17.73 -3.35
C PRO A 231 -12.09 -17.92 -2.19
N MET A 232 -11.96 -17.08 -1.17
CA MET A 232 -12.79 -17.15 0.05
C MET A 232 -14.06 -16.31 -0.07
N CYS A 233 -15.08 -16.58 0.75
CA CYS A 233 -16.24 -15.71 0.88
C CYS A 233 -16.80 -15.70 2.32
N ILE A 234 -17.58 -14.67 2.64
CA ILE A 234 -18.42 -14.63 3.85
C ILE A 234 -19.87 -14.81 3.38
N PRO A 235 -20.56 -15.88 3.80
CA PRO A 235 -21.98 -16.06 3.51
C PRO A 235 -22.81 -14.86 3.97
N SER A 236 -23.84 -14.49 3.20
CA SER A 236 -24.68 -13.34 3.56
C SER A 236 -26.14 -13.70 3.71
N THR A 237 -26.73 -13.33 4.84
CA THR A 237 -28.17 -13.42 5.08
C THR A 237 -28.96 -12.31 4.37
N ALA A 238 -28.26 -11.30 3.83
CA ALA A 238 -28.84 -10.30 2.95
C ALA A 238 -29.04 -10.88 1.54
N PRO A 239 -30.26 -10.78 0.96
CA PRO A 239 -30.53 -11.36 -0.36
C PRO A 239 -29.79 -10.61 -1.47
N ARG A 240 -29.20 -11.36 -2.41
CA ARG A 240 -28.55 -10.84 -3.63
C ARG A 240 -29.11 -11.50 -4.88
N THR A 241 -29.49 -10.71 -5.87
CA THR A 241 -29.89 -11.25 -7.18
C THR A 241 -28.71 -11.29 -8.14
N PHE A 242 -28.55 -12.38 -8.88
CA PHE A 242 -27.51 -12.53 -9.89
C PHE A 242 -28.02 -13.30 -11.11
N THR A 243 -27.36 -13.09 -12.26
CA THR A 243 -27.61 -13.87 -13.47
C THR A 243 -26.92 -15.21 -13.37
N ASP A 244 -27.65 -16.30 -13.58
CA ASP A 244 -27.15 -17.67 -13.53
C ASP A 244 -26.30 -18.02 -14.75
N VAL A 245 -25.09 -17.46 -14.79
CA VAL A 245 -24.09 -17.75 -15.82
C VAL A 245 -23.46 -19.14 -15.63
N LEU A 246 -23.55 -19.72 -14.42
CA LEU A 246 -23.01 -21.04 -14.09
C LEU A 246 -24.01 -22.18 -14.32
N ASN A 247 -25.25 -21.87 -14.71
CA ASN A 247 -26.35 -22.81 -14.89
C ASN A 247 -26.64 -23.65 -13.64
N LEU A 248 -26.61 -23.03 -12.45
CA LEU A 248 -26.89 -23.67 -11.17
C LEU A 248 -28.33 -24.18 -11.06
N SER A 249 -29.27 -23.49 -11.73
CA SER A 249 -30.69 -23.84 -11.75
C SER A 249 -31.09 -24.85 -12.83
N GLY A 250 -30.17 -25.17 -13.75
CA GLY A 250 -30.50 -25.92 -14.98
C GLY A 250 -31.16 -25.07 -16.07
N ALA A 251 -31.41 -23.78 -15.82
CA ALA A 251 -31.89 -22.79 -16.79
C ALA A 251 -30.85 -21.68 -16.96
N PRO A 252 -30.04 -21.70 -18.04
CA PRO A 252 -28.99 -20.69 -18.25
C PRO A 252 -29.55 -19.27 -18.28
N SER A 253 -28.83 -18.34 -17.65
CA SER A 253 -29.20 -16.91 -17.59
C SER A 253 -30.49 -16.61 -16.81
N ALA A 254 -31.05 -17.57 -16.08
CA ALA A 254 -32.10 -17.30 -15.11
C ALA A 254 -31.61 -16.32 -14.04
N GLN A 255 -32.50 -15.47 -13.53
CA GLN A 255 -32.17 -14.64 -12.37
C GLN A 255 -32.37 -15.47 -11.10
N LEU A 256 -31.30 -15.63 -10.32
CA LEU A 256 -31.32 -16.34 -9.05
C LEU A 256 -31.11 -15.39 -7.88
N THR A 257 -31.54 -15.83 -6.70
CA THR A 257 -31.31 -15.11 -5.45
C THR A 257 -30.43 -15.94 -4.54
N ALA A 258 -29.26 -15.42 -4.18
CA ALA A 258 -28.39 -15.96 -3.15
C ALA A 258 -28.76 -15.37 -1.79
N ARG A 259 -28.89 -16.23 -0.78
CA ARG A 259 -29.13 -15.84 0.61
C ARG A 259 -28.77 -17.00 1.54
N ALA A 260 -27.91 -16.74 2.52
CA ALA A 260 -27.59 -17.65 3.60
C ALA A 260 -28.73 -17.73 4.64
N ASN A 261 -28.81 -18.88 5.29
CA ASN A 261 -29.47 -19.06 6.57
C ASN A 261 -28.68 -18.34 7.70
N PRO A 262 -29.27 -18.15 8.90
CA PRO A 262 -28.59 -17.49 10.01
C PRO A 262 -27.27 -18.12 10.46
N ASP A 263 -27.06 -19.41 10.15
CA ASP A 263 -25.82 -20.14 10.44
C ASP A 263 -24.76 -20.05 9.33
N GLY A 264 -25.04 -19.29 8.26
CA GLY A 264 -24.17 -19.16 7.09
C GLY A 264 -24.37 -20.24 6.02
N SER A 265 -25.23 -21.23 6.23
CA SER A 265 -25.50 -22.28 5.25
C SER A 265 -26.42 -21.82 4.12
N GLY A 266 -26.40 -22.50 2.97
CA GLY A 266 -27.38 -22.31 1.90
C GLY A 266 -27.15 -21.11 0.96
N ASP A 267 -26.09 -20.33 1.14
CA ASP A 267 -25.73 -19.26 0.20
C ASP A 267 -25.26 -19.86 -1.14
N LEU A 268 -25.94 -19.52 -2.24
CA LEU A 268 -25.61 -20.04 -3.57
C LEU A 268 -24.24 -19.55 -4.09
N LEU A 269 -23.81 -18.35 -3.69
CA LEU A 269 -22.55 -17.74 -4.10
C LEU A 269 -21.41 -18.07 -3.13
N CYS A 270 -21.75 -18.46 -1.89
CA CYS A 270 -20.81 -18.87 -0.85
C CYS A 270 -21.17 -20.22 -0.22
N PRO A 271 -21.22 -21.31 -1.01
CA PRO A 271 -21.83 -22.55 -0.58
C PRO A 271 -20.95 -23.34 0.39
N THR A 272 -21.56 -23.83 1.46
CA THR A 272 -20.93 -24.79 2.40
C THR A 272 -20.57 -26.12 1.73
N THR A 273 -21.06 -26.42 0.53
CA THR A 273 -20.62 -27.61 -0.21
C THR A 273 -19.17 -27.49 -0.71
N ASN A 274 -18.68 -26.26 -0.97
CA ASN A 274 -17.28 -26.03 -1.31
C ASN A 274 -16.37 -26.07 -0.10
N ARG A 275 -16.95 -26.02 1.09
CA ARG A 275 -16.23 -26.22 2.33
C ARG A 275 -17.17 -26.73 3.43
N PRO A 276 -17.39 -28.04 3.48
CA PRO A 276 -18.21 -28.64 4.53
C PRO A 276 -17.60 -28.33 5.90
N ALA A 277 -18.43 -28.15 6.93
CA ALA A 277 -17.93 -27.98 8.28
C ALA A 277 -17.04 -29.19 8.65
N PRO A 278 -15.91 -28.97 9.35
CA PRO A 278 -15.04 -30.08 9.74
C PRO A 278 -15.86 -31.09 10.55
N ILE A 279 -15.85 -32.33 10.07
CA ILE A 279 -16.28 -33.49 10.85
C ILE A 279 -15.53 -33.47 12.18
N THR A 280 -16.24 -33.70 13.28
CA THR A 280 -15.76 -33.62 14.69
C THR A 280 -14.55 -34.51 15.05
N ALA A 281 -13.91 -35.16 14.07
CA ALA A 281 -12.66 -35.88 14.21
C ALA A 281 -11.46 -34.91 14.16
N ALA A 282 -11.20 -34.24 15.29
CA ALA A 282 -10.13 -33.26 15.49
C ALA A 282 -8.70 -33.74 15.17
N LEU A 283 -8.48 -35.04 14.93
CA LEU A 283 -7.15 -35.60 14.61
C LEU A 283 -6.85 -35.74 13.11
N LEU A 284 -7.82 -35.52 12.21
CA LEU A 284 -7.62 -35.60 10.75
C LEU A 284 -7.74 -34.23 10.06
N ALA A 285 -8.21 -33.20 10.75
CA ALA A 285 -8.52 -31.89 10.15
C ALA A 285 -7.29 -31.11 9.66
N ASP A 286 -6.11 -31.31 10.26
CA ASP A 286 -4.87 -30.59 9.90
C ASP A 286 -4.14 -31.21 8.68
N SER A 287 -4.65 -32.33 8.16
CA SER A 287 -4.13 -33.01 6.95
C SER A 287 -5.21 -33.35 5.93
N ALA A 288 -6.48 -33.09 6.25
CA ALA A 288 -7.58 -33.29 5.33
C ALA A 288 -7.65 -32.10 4.37
N VAL A 289 -7.17 -32.32 3.15
CA VAL A 289 -7.43 -31.39 2.06
C VAL A 289 -8.94 -31.37 1.78
N VAL A 290 -9.54 -30.18 1.78
CA VAL A 290 -10.95 -30.01 1.47
C VAL A 290 -11.09 -29.93 -0.05
N LEU A 291 -11.81 -30.87 -0.65
CA LEU A 291 -12.13 -30.82 -2.07
C LEU A 291 -13.40 -29.98 -2.27
N ALA A 292 -13.30 -28.90 -3.04
CA ALA A 292 -14.47 -28.13 -3.44
C ALA A 292 -15.43 -28.98 -4.29
N ASP A 293 -16.73 -28.83 -4.07
CA ASP A 293 -17.76 -29.52 -4.86
C ASP A 293 -17.89 -28.88 -6.26
N ASP A 294 -17.83 -27.55 -6.33
CA ASP A 294 -17.84 -26.78 -7.57
C ASP A 294 -16.85 -25.61 -7.47
N SER A 295 -15.68 -25.77 -8.09
CA SER A 295 -14.59 -24.80 -8.13
C SER A 295 -14.92 -23.50 -8.83
N ARG A 296 -16.06 -23.40 -9.53
CA ARG A 296 -16.56 -22.14 -10.09
C ARG A 296 -17.17 -21.21 -9.03
N ARG A 297 -17.36 -21.70 -7.80
CA ARG A 297 -17.96 -20.95 -6.68
C ARG A 297 -16.95 -20.76 -5.55
N LEU A 298 -17.13 -19.70 -4.76
CA LEU A 298 -16.26 -19.37 -3.62
C LEU A 298 -16.40 -20.40 -2.49
N ALA A 299 -15.50 -20.36 -1.51
CA ALA A 299 -15.57 -21.21 -0.31
C ALA A 299 -15.70 -20.38 0.98
N PRO A 300 -16.59 -20.74 1.92
CA PRO A 300 -16.86 -19.92 3.09
C PRO A 300 -15.70 -19.89 4.09
N LEU A 301 -15.43 -18.73 4.69
CA LEU A 301 -14.70 -18.60 5.96
C LEU A 301 -15.47 -19.31 7.08
N GLN A 302 -14.79 -19.94 8.03
CA GLN A 302 -15.40 -20.68 9.14
C GLN A 302 -14.80 -20.25 10.49
N LEU A 303 -15.57 -20.47 11.56
CA LEU A 303 -15.08 -20.28 12.92
C LEU A 303 -13.90 -21.22 13.20
N GLY A 304 -12.87 -20.69 13.86
CA GLY A 304 -11.64 -21.41 14.20
C GLY A 304 -10.52 -21.26 13.17
N ASP A 305 -10.81 -20.76 11.97
CA ASP A 305 -9.80 -20.57 10.92
C ASP A 305 -8.66 -19.67 11.40
N SER A 306 -7.44 -20.11 11.15
CA SER A 306 -6.28 -19.22 11.28
C SER A 306 -6.16 -18.40 10.01
N VAL A 307 -6.11 -17.07 10.15
CA VAL A 307 -5.99 -16.14 9.04
C VAL A 307 -4.79 -15.21 9.23
N LEU A 308 -4.19 -14.82 8.12
CA LEU A 308 -3.25 -13.71 8.02
C LEU A 308 -3.92 -12.61 7.22
N GLU A 309 -4.13 -11.47 7.86
CA GLU A 309 -4.77 -10.30 7.30
C GLU A 309 -3.74 -9.23 6.97
N MET A 310 -3.93 -8.58 5.83
CA MET A 310 -3.20 -7.37 5.45
C MET A 310 -4.20 -6.30 5.07
N GLY A 311 -4.01 -5.11 5.63
CA GLY A 311 -5.01 -4.07 5.56
C GLY A 311 -4.54 -2.82 6.25
N ASN A 312 -5.48 -1.90 6.47
CA ASN A 312 -5.25 -0.74 7.31
C ASN A 312 -6.41 -0.52 8.28
N PHE A 313 -6.11 -0.06 9.49
CA PHE A 313 -7.14 0.29 10.46
C PHE A 313 -7.90 1.54 10.00
N GLU A 314 -9.21 1.44 10.05
CA GLU A 314 -10.14 2.53 9.81
C GLU A 314 -11.02 2.74 11.03
N THR A 315 -11.50 3.96 11.21
CA THR A 315 -12.51 4.28 12.21
C THR A 315 -13.65 5.01 11.54
N VAL A 316 -14.78 4.32 11.43
CA VAL A 316 -15.97 4.81 10.72
C VAL A 316 -17.16 4.76 11.67
N ASN A 317 -17.84 5.88 11.86
CA ASN A 317 -18.95 6.03 12.83
C ASN A 317 -18.60 5.51 14.24
N GLY A 318 -17.36 5.71 14.69
CA GLY A 318 -16.88 5.27 16.01
C GLY A 318 -16.56 3.77 16.12
N VAL A 319 -16.72 3.00 15.04
CA VAL A 319 -16.32 1.59 14.98
C VAL A 319 -14.93 1.51 14.36
N ARG A 320 -13.97 0.95 15.10
CA ARG A 320 -12.63 0.66 14.61
C ARG A 320 -12.54 -0.76 14.09
N PHE A 321 -12.05 -0.94 12.88
CA PHE A 321 -11.86 -2.24 12.24
C PHE A 321 -10.65 -2.22 11.32
N LEU A 322 -10.10 -3.40 11.02
CA LEU A 322 -9.15 -3.57 9.94
C LEU A 322 -9.92 -3.63 8.62
N SER A 323 -9.62 -2.71 7.71
CA SER A 323 -10.06 -2.75 6.31
C SER A 323 -9.05 -3.59 5.54
N ALA A 324 -9.36 -4.89 5.37
CA ALA A 324 -8.47 -5.86 4.74
C ALA A 324 -8.51 -5.74 3.22
N TRP A 325 -7.35 -5.66 2.58
CA TRP A 325 -7.23 -5.82 1.13
C TRP A 325 -6.72 -7.21 0.75
N SER A 326 -6.22 -7.96 1.74
CA SER A 326 -5.85 -9.35 1.57
C SER A 326 -6.09 -10.14 2.86
N THR A 327 -6.70 -11.30 2.67
CA THR A 327 -6.84 -12.35 3.68
C THR A 327 -6.25 -13.63 3.14
N HIS A 328 -5.38 -14.25 3.93
CA HIS A 328 -4.88 -15.60 3.70
C HIS A 328 -5.39 -16.55 4.77
N VAL A 329 -6.34 -17.42 4.40
CA VAL A 329 -6.88 -18.44 5.29
C VAL A 329 -5.99 -19.68 5.26
N GLY A 330 -5.47 -20.09 6.41
CA GLY A 330 -4.51 -21.21 6.56
C GLY A 330 -5.10 -22.62 6.34
N VAL A 331 -6.20 -22.73 5.60
CA VAL A 331 -6.85 -23.99 5.26
C VAL A 331 -6.60 -24.32 3.79
N LYS A 332 -6.41 -25.60 3.50
CA LYS A 332 -6.10 -26.08 2.15
C LYS A 332 -7.37 -26.54 1.45
N ILE A 333 -7.74 -25.85 0.38
CA ILE A 333 -8.85 -26.23 -0.50
C ILE A 333 -8.31 -26.61 -1.87
N GLU A 334 -8.64 -27.81 -2.33
CA GLU A 334 -8.36 -28.28 -3.69
C GLU A 334 -9.56 -28.06 -4.61
N THR A 335 -9.26 -27.85 -5.87
CA THR A 335 -10.24 -27.72 -6.94
C THR A 335 -10.76 -29.08 -7.39
N ARG A 336 -12.00 -29.08 -7.88
CA ARG A 336 -12.70 -30.27 -8.34
C ARG A 336 -12.06 -30.77 -9.63
N VAL A 337 -11.55 -32.00 -9.61
CA VAL A 337 -11.02 -32.66 -10.81
C VAL A 337 -12.18 -33.15 -11.71
N ALA A 338 -12.76 -32.24 -12.50
CA ALA A 338 -13.82 -32.55 -13.46
C ALA A 338 -13.82 -31.56 -14.64
N PRO A 339 -14.36 -31.93 -15.83
CA PRO A 339 -14.48 -31.01 -16.96
C PRO A 339 -15.22 -29.71 -16.60
N GLY A 340 -14.64 -28.57 -16.99
CA GLY A 340 -15.24 -27.24 -16.77
C GLY A 340 -15.02 -26.65 -15.37
N GLN A 341 -14.23 -27.31 -14.53
CA GLN A 341 -13.84 -26.80 -13.21
C GLN A 341 -12.49 -26.06 -13.32
N PRO A 342 -12.38 -24.82 -12.82
CA PRO A 342 -11.13 -24.06 -12.88
C PRO A 342 -10.14 -24.52 -11.80
N ASP A 343 -8.85 -24.32 -12.07
CA ASP A 343 -7.80 -24.34 -11.07
C ASP A 343 -7.46 -22.92 -10.62
N TYR A 344 -7.07 -22.78 -9.36
CA TYR A 344 -6.58 -21.53 -8.78
C TYR A 344 -5.10 -21.65 -8.48
N MET A 345 -4.38 -20.53 -8.61
CA MET A 345 -2.98 -20.44 -8.24
C MET A 345 -2.71 -19.09 -7.60
N THR A 346 -1.82 -19.08 -6.61
CA THR A 346 -1.19 -17.85 -6.14
C THR A 346 0.28 -17.85 -6.54
N ILE A 347 0.82 -16.66 -6.79
CA ILE A 347 2.25 -16.48 -6.97
C ILE A 347 2.78 -15.88 -5.68
N ASP A 348 3.31 -16.72 -4.79
CA ASP A 348 3.85 -16.29 -3.50
C ASP A 348 5.07 -15.36 -3.67
N ARG A 349 5.95 -15.67 -4.64
CA ARG A 349 7.12 -14.84 -4.95
C ARG A 349 7.45 -14.87 -6.43
N MET A 350 7.69 -13.69 -6.99
CA MET A 350 8.31 -13.52 -8.31
C MET A 350 9.45 -12.51 -8.21
N PHE A 351 10.58 -12.80 -8.85
CA PHE A 351 11.72 -11.87 -8.93
C PHE A 351 12.10 -11.67 -10.38
N ILE A 352 12.30 -10.41 -10.76
CA ILE A 352 12.93 -10.03 -12.03
C ILE A 352 14.15 -9.19 -11.69
N ASP A 353 15.33 -9.78 -11.83
CA ASP A 353 16.60 -9.07 -11.66
C ASP A 353 16.95 -8.32 -12.96
N ALA A 354 17.12 -7.01 -12.90
CA ALA A 354 17.63 -6.20 -14.00
C ALA A 354 18.97 -5.54 -13.61
N PRO A 355 19.97 -5.48 -14.52
CA PRO A 355 21.34 -5.04 -14.18
C PRO A 355 21.47 -3.63 -13.58
N ALA A 356 20.47 -2.77 -13.78
CA ALA A 356 20.49 -1.37 -13.37
C ALA A 356 19.88 -1.10 -11.97
N PHE A 357 19.30 -2.11 -11.32
CA PHE A 357 18.61 -1.94 -10.03
C PHE A 357 19.23 -2.85 -8.97
N GLN A 358 19.46 -2.30 -7.78
CA GLN A 358 20.00 -3.09 -6.67
C GLN A 358 18.93 -4.07 -6.16
N ARG A 359 19.38 -5.27 -5.78
CA ARG A 359 18.49 -6.29 -5.18
C ARG A 359 17.87 -5.74 -3.90
N GLN A 360 16.55 -5.62 -3.88
CA GLN A 360 15.80 -5.56 -2.63
C GLN A 360 15.42 -7.01 -2.29
N ARG A 361 16.00 -7.54 -1.21
CA ARG A 361 15.75 -8.89 -0.69
C ARG A 361 15.06 -8.78 0.65
#